data_AF-A0A1D3JGB2-F1
#
_entry.id   AF-A0A1D3JGB2-F1
#
_cell.length_a   1.000
_cell.length_b   1.000
_cell.length_c   1.000
_cell.angle_alpha   90.00
_cell.angle_beta   90.00
_cell.angle_gamma   90.00
#
_symmetry.space_group_name_H-M   'P 1'
#
loop_
_entity.id
_entity.type
_entity.pdbx_description
1 polymer ?
#
loop_
_entity_poly.entity_id
_entity_poly.type
_entity_poly.pdbx_seq_one_letter_code
_entity_poly.pdbx_strand_id
1 'polypeptide(L)'
;MYICLIIITEKDLPAKNFDDELIKELYIEDLNNVLDTEDFSDRIEAWYNKYNSKFYTYYMQKWNEYKNSDIRDKRCRDVNYWVKYVIDKINIIVKNESTATKFVNNIKERASLILNEKIVYGCPLDISGTMLLREIKKNLDNFCENRDSFEKKLENYNHKECEKYKNYIKMTKNSFITYFSSGVIEDRNYLYINSKCNFDKGCAFFSQIQCDLDRNQIIREEQSSESERCVSSIKYREPLSLGSESETTDNSFPLKKFLSVSTPVAGALAVSLVLYKLSPIGSWLHGDGSNFHQSETQDFLASADLLNTNPLNATYPISYQST
;
A
#
# COMPACT_ATOMS: atom_id res chain seq x y z
N MET A 1 -6.36 12.10 30.83
CA MET A 1 -6.79 12.63 29.52
C MET A 1 -6.47 11.56 28.49
N TYR A 2 -7.47 10.85 27.99
CA TYR A 2 -7.26 9.80 26.99
C TYR A 2 -6.89 10.45 25.66
N ILE A 3 -5.65 10.26 25.20
CA ILE A 3 -5.26 10.58 23.82
C ILE A 3 -6.01 9.57 22.95
N CYS A 4 -7.18 9.97 22.44
CA CYS A 4 -7.83 9.23 21.38
C CYS A 4 -6.92 9.36 20.16
N LEU A 5 -6.17 8.30 19.84
CA LEU A 5 -5.47 8.18 18.57
C LEU A 5 -6.55 8.22 17.49
N ILE A 6 -6.73 9.39 16.88
CA ILE A 6 -7.66 9.56 15.77
C ILE A 6 -7.00 8.92 14.55
N ILE A 7 -7.41 7.69 14.25
CA ILE A 7 -6.90 6.89 13.14
C ILE A 7 -7.63 7.29 11.85
N ILE A 8 -6.86 7.52 10.79
CA ILE A 8 -7.37 7.67 9.42
C ILE A 8 -7.81 6.30 8.94
N THR A 9 -9.05 6.19 8.48
CA THR A 9 -9.58 4.96 7.88
C THR A 9 -9.53 5.03 6.36
N GLU A 10 -9.60 3.87 5.70
CA GLU A 10 -9.59 3.79 4.23
C GLU A 10 -10.74 4.60 3.61
N LYS A 11 -11.91 4.60 4.27
CA LYS A 11 -13.09 5.38 3.86
C LYS A 11 -12.86 6.89 3.87
N ASP A 12 -11.88 7.37 4.62
CA ASP A 12 -11.55 8.80 4.67
C ASP A 12 -10.78 9.26 3.41
N LEU A 13 -10.20 8.32 2.65
CA LEU A 13 -9.26 8.58 1.56
C LEU A 13 -9.89 8.23 0.18
N PRO A 14 -10.49 9.19 -0.55
CA PRO A 14 -11.11 8.93 -1.84
C PRO A 14 -10.16 8.31 -2.88
N ALA A 15 -8.87 8.68 -2.85
CA ALA A 15 -7.89 8.09 -3.77
C ALA A 15 -7.76 6.57 -3.57
N LYS A 16 -7.77 6.14 -2.30
CA LYS A 16 -7.67 4.73 -1.94
C LYS A 16 -8.95 3.97 -2.29
N ASN A 17 -10.12 4.56 -2.05
CA ASN A 17 -11.39 3.95 -2.45
C ASN A 17 -11.43 3.62 -3.95
N PHE A 18 -10.91 4.52 -4.80
CA PHE A 18 -10.81 4.26 -6.23
C PHE A 18 -9.82 3.16 -6.56
N ASP A 19 -8.63 3.20 -5.96
CA ASP A 19 -7.60 2.16 -6.17
C ASP A 19 -8.13 0.78 -5.77
N ASP A 20 -8.77 0.66 -4.60
CA ASP A 20 -9.33 -0.60 -4.11
C ASP A 20 -10.46 -1.12 -5.03
N GLU A 21 -11.32 -0.23 -5.53
CA GLU A 21 -12.35 -0.60 -6.52
C GLU A 21 -11.72 -1.10 -7.83
N LEU A 22 -10.73 -0.37 -8.36
CA LEU A 22 -10.05 -0.73 -9.61
C LEU A 22 -9.34 -2.08 -9.50
N ILE A 23 -8.56 -2.27 -8.43
CA ILE A 23 -7.83 -3.51 -8.17
C ILE A 23 -8.78 -4.70 -8.18
N LYS A 24 -9.92 -4.57 -7.50
CA LYS A 24 -10.92 -5.62 -7.40
C LYS A 24 -11.62 -5.89 -8.74
N GLU A 25 -12.15 -4.85 -9.39
CA GLU A 25 -12.90 -4.99 -10.65
C GLU A 25 -12.04 -5.53 -11.81
N LEU A 26 -10.73 -5.27 -11.75
CA LEU A 26 -9.76 -5.75 -12.74
C LEU A 26 -9.01 -7.01 -12.30
N TYR A 27 -9.37 -7.63 -11.17
CA TYR A 27 -8.73 -8.84 -10.64
C TYR A 27 -7.20 -8.69 -10.42
N ILE A 28 -6.72 -7.49 -10.11
CA ILE A 28 -5.29 -7.25 -9.85
C ILE A 28 -4.89 -7.88 -8.51
N GLU A 29 -5.81 -8.01 -7.56
CA GLU A 29 -5.57 -8.71 -6.29
C GLU A 29 -5.11 -10.16 -6.47
N ASP A 30 -5.60 -10.85 -7.51
CA ASP A 30 -5.18 -12.21 -7.84
C ASP A 30 -3.68 -12.28 -8.14
N LEU A 31 -3.09 -11.24 -8.77
CA LEU A 31 -1.65 -11.15 -8.99
C LEU A 31 -0.89 -10.80 -7.71
N ASN A 32 -1.46 -9.95 -6.86
CA ASN A 32 -0.83 -9.51 -5.61
C ASN A 32 -0.68 -10.66 -4.60
N ASN A 33 -1.60 -11.63 -4.65
CA ASN A 33 -1.58 -12.80 -3.80
C ASN A 33 -0.55 -13.86 -4.23
N VAL A 34 0.12 -13.67 -5.38
CA VAL A 34 1.19 -14.55 -5.85
C VAL A 34 2.52 -14.09 -5.25
N LEU A 35 3.20 -15.01 -4.59
CA LEU A 35 4.55 -14.77 -4.06
C LEU A 35 5.54 -14.60 -5.22
N ASP A 36 6.52 -13.72 -5.07
CA ASP A 36 7.50 -13.45 -6.13
C ASP A 36 8.38 -14.67 -6.47
N THR A 37 8.42 -15.68 -5.58
CA THR A 37 9.11 -16.95 -5.79
C THR A 37 8.28 -17.99 -6.55
N GLU A 38 6.96 -17.81 -6.60
CA GLU A 38 6.04 -18.72 -7.27
C GLU A 38 6.01 -18.49 -8.79
N ASP A 39 5.70 -19.52 -9.56
CA ASP A 39 5.48 -19.41 -11.01
C ASP A 39 3.98 -19.33 -11.32
N PHE A 40 3.59 -18.24 -11.98
CA PHE A 40 2.23 -17.98 -12.42
C PHE A 40 1.98 -18.34 -13.90
N SER A 41 2.96 -18.93 -14.58
CA SER A 41 2.93 -19.22 -16.03
C SER A 41 1.70 -20.02 -16.48
N ASP A 42 1.23 -20.99 -15.69
CA ASP A 42 0.07 -21.82 -16.09
C ASP A 42 -1.28 -21.15 -15.82
N ARG A 43 -1.32 -20.07 -15.03
CA ARG A 43 -2.55 -19.38 -14.61
C ARG A 43 -2.74 -18.02 -15.29
N ILE A 44 -1.67 -17.45 -15.85
CA ILE A 44 -1.68 -16.10 -16.43
C ILE A 44 -2.69 -15.95 -17.57
N GLU A 45 -2.91 -16.96 -18.39
CA GLU A 45 -3.89 -16.89 -19.48
C GLU A 45 -5.33 -16.74 -18.96
N ALA A 46 -5.70 -17.57 -17.98
CA ALA A 46 -7.02 -17.50 -17.35
C ALA A 46 -7.23 -16.15 -16.65
N TRP A 47 -6.20 -15.65 -15.94
CA TRP A 47 -6.23 -14.34 -15.32
C TRP A 47 -6.36 -13.21 -16.36
N TYR A 48 -5.56 -13.24 -17.42
CA TYR A 48 -5.56 -12.21 -18.47
C TYR A 48 -6.93 -12.11 -19.15
N ASN A 49 -7.58 -13.24 -19.41
CA ASN A 49 -8.92 -13.26 -20.00
C ASN A 49 -9.95 -12.56 -19.10
N LYS A 50 -9.89 -12.73 -17.78
CA LYS A 50 -10.74 -12.00 -16.83
C LYS A 50 -10.43 -10.50 -16.86
N TYR A 51 -9.15 -10.14 -16.69
CA TYR A 51 -8.68 -8.74 -16.73
C TYR A 51 -9.14 -8.02 -18.01
N ASN A 52 -8.85 -8.60 -19.17
CA ASN A 52 -9.14 -8.01 -20.48
C ASN A 52 -10.65 -7.86 -20.73
N SER A 53 -11.47 -8.80 -20.24
CA SER A 53 -12.93 -8.73 -20.38
C SER A 53 -13.55 -7.54 -19.63
N LYS A 54 -12.89 -7.08 -18.55
CA LYS A 54 -13.39 -5.99 -17.70
C LYS A 54 -12.75 -4.64 -18.01
N PHE A 55 -11.49 -4.63 -18.44
CA PHE A 55 -10.68 -3.40 -18.50
C PHE A 55 -11.35 -2.26 -19.27
N TYR A 56 -11.81 -2.51 -20.50
CA TYR A 56 -12.47 -1.48 -21.31
C TYR A 56 -13.75 -0.96 -20.65
N THR A 57 -14.64 -1.87 -20.22
CA THR A 57 -15.94 -1.51 -19.64
C THR A 57 -15.78 -0.72 -18.36
N TYR A 58 -14.89 -1.18 -17.46
CA TYR A 58 -14.58 -0.48 -16.21
C TYR A 58 -14.04 0.92 -16.49
N TYR A 59 -13.02 1.03 -17.34
CA TYR A 59 -12.41 2.32 -17.65
C TYR A 59 -13.40 3.29 -18.27
N MET A 60 -14.18 2.87 -19.27
CA MET A 60 -15.15 3.74 -19.92
C MET A 60 -16.29 4.14 -19.00
N GLN A 61 -16.72 3.27 -18.09
CA GLN A 61 -17.71 3.61 -17.07
C GLN A 61 -17.19 4.73 -16.16
N LYS A 62 -16.00 4.56 -15.58
CA LYS A 62 -15.38 5.58 -14.71
C LYS A 62 -15.08 6.87 -15.45
N TRP A 63 -14.58 6.76 -16.67
CA TRP A 63 -14.34 7.93 -17.51
C TRP A 63 -15.59 8.78 -17.71
N ASN A 64 -16.72 8.14 -18.00
CA ASN A 64 -18.00 8.82 -18.19
C ASN A 64 -18.57 9.38 -16.88
N GLU A 65 -18.41 8.66 -15.76
CA GLU A 65 -18.80 9.13 -14.41
C GLU A 65 -18.14 10.47 -14.08
N TYR A 66 -16.87 10.65 -14.45
CA TYR A 66 -16.09 11.86 -14.16
C TYR A 66 -15.99 12.84 -15.32
N LYS A 67 -16.84 12.73 -16.36
CA LYS A 67 -16.71 13.52 -17.62
C LYS A 67 -16.58 15.02 -17.40
N ASN A 68 -17.22 15.59 -16.37
CA ASN A 68 -17.22 17.02 -16.07
C ASN A 68 -16.50 17.37 -14.75
N SER A 69 -15.58 16.51 -14.30
CA SER A 69 -14.85 16.70 -13.05
C SER A 69 -13.36 16.87 -13.32
N ASP A 70 -12.72 17.77 -12.58
CA ASP A 70 -11.25 17.95 -12.57
C ASP A 70 -10.50 16.67 -12.16
N ILE A 71 -11.20 15.70 -11.58
CA ILE A 71 -10.65 14.41 -11.17
C ILE A 71 -10.43 13.44 -12.34
N ARG A 72 -10.98 13.72 -13.53
CA ARG A 72 -10.92 12.84 -14.69
C ARG A 72 -9.48 12.56 -15.13
N ASP A 73 -8.66 13.60 -15.20
CA ASP A 73 -7.25 13.49 -15.56
C ASP A 73 -6.46 12.69 -14.51
N LYS A 74 -6.86 12.79 -13.24
CA LYS A 74 -6.32 11.93 -12.19
C LYS A 74 -6.68 10.46 -12.42
N ARG A 75 -7.94 10.14 -12.76
CA ARG A 75 -8.33 8.74 -13.05
C ARG A 75 -7.51 8.15 -14.20
N CYS A 76 -7.22 8.95 -15.23
CA CYS A 76 -6.29 8.55 -16.29
C CYS A 76 -4.92 8.15 -15.73
N ARG A 77 -4.32 8.96 -14.86
CA ARG A 77 -3.02 8.67 -14.24
C ARG A 77 -3.08 7.46 -13.31
N ASP A 78 -4.17 7.29 -12.56
CA ASP A 78 -4.39 6.13 -11.68
C ASP A 78 -4.43 4.83 -12.50
N VAL A 79 -5.16 4.82 -13.60
CA VAL A 79 -5.24 3.65 -14.50
C VAL A 79 -3.89 3.37 -15.15
N ASN A 80 -3.19 4.40 -15.62
CA ASN A 80 -1.83 4.26 -16.15
C ASN A 80 -0.85 3.68 -15.13
N TYR A 81 -0.93 4.10 -13.86
CA TYR A 81 -0.15 3.53 -12.77
C TYR A 81 -0.41 2.03 -12.64
N TRP A 82 -1.68 1.61 -12.55
CA TRP A 82 -2.05 0.21 -12.37
C TRP A 82 -1.73 -0.68 -13.59
N VAL A 83 -1.84 -0.16 -14.82
CA VAL A 83 -1.39 -0.90 -16.01
C VAL A 83 0.10 -1.21 -15.95
N LYS A 84 0.94 -0.22 -15.59
CA LYS A 84 2.37 -0.45 -15.42
C LYS A 84 2.66 -1.41 -14.26
N TYR A 85 1.97 -1.25 -13.14
CA TYR A 85 2.08 -2.17 -12.00
C TYR A 85 1.82 -3.63 -12.40
N VAL A 86 0.73 -3.88 -13.13
CA VAL A 86 0.39 -5.21 -13.66
C VAL A 86 1.50 -5.76 -14.56
N ILE A 87 2.01 -4.95 -15.48
CA ILE A 87 3.13 -5.34 -16.36
C ILE A 87 4.35 -5.75 -15.54
N ASP A 88 4.71 -4.96 -14.54
CA ASP A 88 5.88 -5.22 -13.70
C ASP A 88 5.68 -6.48 -12.86
N LYS A 89 4.49 -6.66 -12.28
CA LYS A 89 4.16 -7.85 -11.50
C LYS A 89 4.21 -9.11 -12.37
N ILE A 90 3.68 -9.09 -13.59
CA ILE A 90 3.76 -10.22 -14.54
C ILE A 90 5.21 -10.59 -14.84
N ASN A 91 6.07 -9.61 -15.11
CA ASN A 91 7.50 -9.87 -15.36
C ASN A 91 8.20 -10.52 -14.16
N ILE A 92 7.70 -10.31 -12.94
CA ILE A 92 8.24 -10.92 -11.73
C ILE A 92 7.70 -12.35 -11.54
N ILE A 93 6.39 -12.56 -11.67
CA ILE A 93 5.75 -13.82 -11.24
C ILE A 93 5.57 -14.85 -12.35
N VAL A 94 5.64 -14.47 -13.63
CA VAL A 94 5.57 -15.40 -14.77
C VAL A 94 6.99 -15.78 -15.17
N LYS A 95 7.45 -16.96 -14.75
CA LYS A 95 8.87 -17.36 -14.92
C LYS A 95 9.21 -17.77 -16.35
N ASN A 96 8.23 -18.23 -17.12
CA ASN A 96 8.43 -18.46 -18.55
C ASN A 96 8.50 -17.11 -19.29
N GLU A 97 9.70 -16.74 -19.74
CA GLU A 97 9.97 -15.45 -20.40
C GLU A 97 9.12 -15.23 -21.66
N SER A 98 8.90 -16.27 -22.46
CA SER A 98 8.07 -16.18 -23.67
C SER A 98 6.61 -15.91 -23.31
N THR A 99 6.10 -16.59 -22.29
CA THR A 99 4.74 -16.38 -21.77
C THR A 99 4.60 -14.98 -21.18
N ALA A 100 5.53 -14.54 -20.34
CA ALA A 100 5.54 -13.20 -19.76
C ALA A 100 5.53 -12.12 -20.86
N THR A 101 6.43 -12.25 -21.84
CA THR A 101 6.53 -11.31 -22.97
C THR A 101 5.23 -11.25 -23.78
N LYS A 102 4.62 -12.40 -24.07
CA LYS A 102 3.32 -12.47 -24.78
C LYS A 102 2.25 -11.67 -24.03
N PHE A 103 2.05 -11.92 -22.74
CA PHE A 103 0.99 -11.26 -21.98
C PHE A 103 1.28 -9.78 -21.71
N VAL A 104 2.53 -9.41 -21.47
CA VAL A 104 2.93 -8.00 -21.36
C VAL A 104 2.63 -7.24 -22.65
N ASN A 105 2.95 -7.81 -23.82
CA ASN A 105 2.65 -7.17 -25.10
C ASN A 105 1.14 -7.04 -25.32
N ASN A 106 0.37 -8.10 -25.06
CA ASN A 106 -1.09 -8.05 -25.16
C ASN A 106 -1.70 -6.96 -24.27
N ILE A 107 -1.22 -6.82 -23.03
CA ILE A 107 -1.70 -5.78 -22.10
C ILE A 107 -1.33 -4.37 -22.61
N LYS A 108 -0.10 -4.17 -23.10
CA LYS A 108 0.33 -2.89 -23.68
C LYS A 108 -0.52 -2.50 -24.89
N GLU A 109 -0.70 -3.43 -25.82
CA GLU A 109 -1.53 -3.21 -27.02
C GLU A 109 -2.96 -2.85 -26.62
N ARG A 110 -3.56 -3.65 -25.72
CA ARG A 110 -4.91 -3.39 -25.23
C ARG A 110 -5.02 -2.03 -24.54
N ALA A 111 -4.09 -1.71 -23.64
CA ALA A 111 -4.07 -0.45 -22.93
C ALA A 111 -3.88 0.73 -23.88
N SER A 112 -3.06 0.60 -24.93
CA SER A 112 -2.87 1.67 -25.93
C SER A 112 -4.13 1.97 -26.75
N LEU A 113 -4.97 0.96 -26.98
CA LEU A 113 -6.25 1.13 -27.67
C LEU A 113 -7.29 1.81 -26.77
N ILE A 114 -7.27 1.51 -25.47
CA ILE A 114 -8.21 2.06 -24.48
C ILE A 114 -7.80 3.46 -24.03
N LEU A 115 -6.53 3.63 -23.67
CA LEU A 115 -5.89 4.88 -23.23
C LEU A 115 -5.28 5.59 -24.45
N ASN A 116 -6.17 6.08 -25.31
CA ASN A 116 -5.82 6.72 -26.56
C ASN A 116 -6.22 8.20 -26.56
N GLU A 117 -5.24 9.08 -26.80
CA GLU A 117 -5.43 10.52 -26.92
C GLU A 117 -6.51 10.92 -27.94
N LYS A 118 -6.66 10.13 -29.02
CA LYS A 118 -7.56 10.44 -30.15
C LYS A 118 -9.01 10.04 -29.91
N ILE A 119 -9.27 9.06 -29.04
CA ILE A 119 -10.61 8.51 -28.83
C ILE A 119 -11.28 9.17 -27.62
N VAL A 120 -10.49 9.65 -26.66
CA VAL A 120 -11.01 10.09 -25.35
C VAL A 120 -10.12 11.21 -24.79
N TYR A 121 -10.51 12.47 -24.99
CA TYR A 121 -9.96 13.71 -24.39
C TYR A 121 -8.59 13.60 -23.66
N GLY A 122 -7.51 13.18 -24.35
CA GLY A 122 -6.14 13.34 -23.85
C GLY A 122 -5.67 12.42 -22.72
N CYS A 123 -6.11 11.15 -22.64
CA CYS A 123 -5.46 10.16 -21.77
C CYS A 123 -4.52 9.21 -22.54
N PRO A 124 -3.25 9.59 -22.81
CA PRO A 124 -2.27 8.68 -23.39
C PRO A 124 -1.87 7.57 -22.41
N LEU A 125 -1.54 6.41 -22.96
CA LEU A 125 -0.79 5.39 -22.24
C LEU A 125 0.59 5.95 -21.84
N ASP A 126 0.80 6.15 -20.55
CA ASP A 126 2.09 6.51 -19.95
C ASP A 126 2.51 5.42 -18.95
N ILE A 127 3.40 4.55 -19.40
CA ILE A 127 4.03 3.47 -18.62
C ILE A 127 5.54 3.69 -18.43
N SER A 128 5.99 4.93 -18.62
CA SER A 128 7.39 5.34 -18.47
C SER A 128 7.81 5.48 -17.01
N GLY A 129 9.12 5.44 -16.75
CA GLY A 129 9.69 5.56 -15.41
C GLY A 129 9.83 4.24 -14.65
N THR A 130 10.61 4.27 -13.57
CA THR A 130 10.82 3.12 -12.69
C THR A 130 9.61 2.92 -11.78
N MET A 131 9.44 1.70 -11.25
CA MET A 131 8.38 1.39 -10.28
C MET A 131 8.37 2.38 -9.10
N LEU A 132 9.54 2.64 -8.53
CA LEU A 132 9.70 3.53 -7.38
C LEU A 132 9.34 4.99 -7.71
N LEU A 133 9.78 5.54 -8.85
CA LEU A 133 9.43 6.91 -9.24
C LEU A 133 7.92 7.05 -9.49
N ARG A 134 7.29 6.05 -10.10
CA ARG A 134 5.85 6.03 -10.32
C ARG A 134 5.06 5.92 -9.02
N GLU A 135 5.52 5.11 -8.08
CA GLU A 135 4.92 5.01 -6.74
C GLU A 135 4.96 6.36 -6.01
N ILE A 136 6.10 7.04 -6.02
CA ILE A 136 6.25 8.38 -5.43
C ILE A 136 5.29 9.38 -6.09
N LYS A 137 5.23 9.39 -7.43
CA LYS A 137 4.33 10.27 -8.19
C LYS A 137 2.86 9.96 -7.88
N LYS A 138 2.49 8.68 -7.80
CA LYS A 138 1.15 8.21 -7.42
C LYS A 138 0.80 8.63 -5.98
N ASN A 139 1.74 8.53 -5.04
CA ASN A 139 1.56 8.99 -3.66
C ASN A 139 1.31 10.50 -3.59
N LEU A 140 1.97 11.29 -4.44
CA LEU A 140 1.74 12.75 -4.50
C LEU A 140 0.35 13.06 -5.06
N ASP A 141 -0.03 12.41 -6.16
CA ASP A 141 -1.33 12.61 -6.79
C ASP A 141 -2.49 12.16 -5.85
N ASN A 142 -2.31 11.04 -5.14
CA ASN A 142 -3.24 10.57 -4.11
C ASN A 142 -3.32 11.55 -2.94
N PHE A 143 -2.19 12.10 -2.49
CA PHE A 143 -2.17 13.13 -1.46
C PHE A 143 -2.99 14.35 -1.86
N CYS A 144 -2.82 14.85 -3.08
CA CYS A 144 -3.52 16.05 -3.53
C CYS A 144 -5.04 15.85 -3.59
N GLU A 145 -5.53 14.70 -4.07
CA GLU A 145 -6.96 14.39 -4.01
C GLU A 145 -7.48 14.30 -2.56
N ASN A 146 -6.77 13.57 -1.70
CA ASN A 146 -7.18 13.39 -0.32
C ASN A 146 -7.15 14.72 0.44
N ARG A 147 -6.14 15.56 0.20
CA ARG A 147 -6.03 16.93 0.70
C ARG A 147 -7.28 17.72 0.34
N ASP A 148 -7.61 17.80 -0.94
CA ASP A 148 -8.74 18.60 -1.44
C ASP A 148 -10.07 18.10 -0.85
N SER A 149 -10.22 16.78 -0.67
CA SER A 149 -11.37 16.16 0.00
C SER A 149 -11.46 16.54 1.49
N PHE A 150 -10.34 16.49 2.23
CA PHE A 150 -10.31 16.92 3.62
C PHE A 150 -10.59 18.41 3.77
N GLU A 151 -9.96 19.27 2.96
CA GLU A 151 -10.20 20.71 3.02
C GLU A 151 -11.69 21.04 2.82
N LYS A 152 -12.36 20.36 1.87
CA LYS A 152 -13.81 20.49 1.67
C LYS A 152 -14.63 20.05 2.88
N LYS A 153 -14.27 18.94 3.54
CA LYS A 153 -14.94 18.47 4.77
C LYS A 153 -14.79 19.47 5.92
N LEU A 154 -13.74 20.28 5.93
CA LEU A 154 -13.43 21.26 6.96
C LEU A 154 -14.01 22.65 6.69
N GLU A 155 -14.74 22.86 5.59
CA GLU A 155 -15.57 24.07 5.38
C GLU A 155 -16.52 24.31 6.55
N ASN A 156 -16.98 23.22 7.18
CA ASN A 156 -17.70 23.25 8.45
C ASN A 156 -16.79 22.78 9.59
N TYR A 157 -16.94 23.38 10.77
CA TYR A 157 -16.15 22.99 11.94
C TYR A 157 -16.38 21.52 12.28
N ASN A 158 -15.28 20.78 12.43
CA ASN A 158 -15.27 19.38 12.83
C ASN A 158 -13.88 19.03 13.36
N HIS A 159 -13.73 19.08 14.68
CA HIS A 159 -12.44 18.81 15.34
C HIS A 159 -11.85 17.44 14.99
N LYS A 160 -12.69 16.41 14.91
CA LYS A 160 -12.25 15.04 14.63
C LYS A 160 -11.69 14.92 13.22
N GLU A 161 -12.39 15.46 12.23
CA GLU A 161 -11.90 15.47 10.84
C GLU A 161 -10.67 16.37 10.68
N CYS A 162 -10.60 17.47 11.44
CA CYS A 162 -9.44 18.34 11.46
C CYS A 162 -8.18 17.60 11.95
N GLU A 163 -8.28 16.91 13.10
CA GLU A 163 -7.16 16.15 13.65
C GLU A 163 -6.78 14.95 12.75
N LYS A 164 -7.75 14.30 12.07
CA LYS A 164 -7.45 13.31 11.02
C LYS A 164 -6.59 13.92 9.91
N TYR A 165 -7.02 15.06 9.37
CA TYR A 165 -6.34 15.70 8.25
C TYR A 165 -4.94 16.20 8.64
N LYS A 166 -4.81 16.79 9.83
CA LYS A 166 -3.53 17.20 10.41
C LYS A 166 -2.54 16.02 10.51
N ASN A 167 -3.00 14.88 11.02
CA ASN A 167 -2.19 13.66 11.08
C ASN A 167 -1.83 13.16 9.67
N TYR A 168 -2.78 13.20 8.73
CA TYR A 168 -2.57 12.78 7.34
C TYR A 168 -1.46 13.58 6.66
N ILE A 169 -1.50 14.92 6.77
CA ILE A 169 -0.47 15.80 6.23
C ILE A 169 0.88 15.50 6.87
N LYS A 170 0.94 15.39 8.19
CA LYS A 170 2.20 15.12 8.92
C LYS A 170 2.84 13.82 8.45
N MET A 171 2.07 12.73 8.38
CA MET A 171 2.58 11.43 7.93
C MET A 171 3.05 11.49 6.48
N THR A 172 2.24 12.07 5.59
CA THR A 172 2.58 12.15 4.17
C THR A 172 3.82 13.02 3.93
N LYS A 173 3.91 14.19 4.58
CA LYS A 173 5.08 15.07 4.53
C LYS A 173 6.35 14.30 4.94
N ASN A 174 6.31 13.56 6.04
CA ASN A 174 7.45 12.76 6.49
C ASN A 174 7.90 11.67 5.47
N SER A 175 6.95 11.03 4.78
CA SER A 175 7.29 10.07 3.72
C SER A 175 8.04 10.75 2.57
N PHE A 176 7.59 11.93 2.13
CA PHE A 176 8.28 12.69 1.08
C PHE A 176 9.66 13.19 1.51
N ILE A 177 9.82 13.63 2.75
CA ILE A 177 11.13 13.96 3.33
C ILE A 177 12.10 12.80 3.19
N THR A 178 11.61 11.59 3.48
CA THR A 178 12.42 10.36 3.40
C THR A 178 12.83 10.08 1.95
N TYR A 179 11.92 10.19 0.99
CA TYR A 179 12.23 10.01 -0.44
C TYR A 179 13.26 11.04 -0.97
N PHE A 180 13.16 12.30 -0.54
CA PHE A 180 14.14 13.31 -0.93
C PHE A 180 15.50 13.10 -0.27
N SER A 181 15.52 12.65 0.99
CA SER A 181 16.76 12.44 1.74
C SER A 181 17.53 11.22 1.25
N SER A 182 16.84 10.21 0.71
CA SER A 182 17.48 9.01 0.14
C SER A 182 18.08 9.22 -1.25
N GLY A 183 17.86 10.38 -1.89
CA GLY A 183 18.35 10.65 -3.25
C GLY A 183 17.59 9.91 -4.36
N VAL A 184 16.49 9.24 -4.03
CA VAL A 184 15.66 8.49 -5.00
C VAL A 184 15.02 9.41 -6.05
N ILE A 185 14.78 10.67 -5.70
CA ILE A 185 14.18 11.68 -6.58
C ILE A 185 15.28 12.63 -7.05
N GLU A 186 15.84 12.35 -8.22
CA GLU A 186 16.82 13.25 -8.87
C GLU A 186 16.11 14.39 -9.63
N ASP A 187 15.02 14.08 -10.35
CA ASP A 187 14.25 15.05 -11.13
C ASP A 187 12.89 15.36 -10.49
N ARG A 188 12.75 16.57 -9.94
CA ARG A 188 11.49 17.04 -9.35
C ARG A 188 10.43 17.36 -10.41
N ASN A 189 10.82 17.62 -11.66
CA ASN A 189 9.87 17.92 -12.74
C ASN A 189 9.00 16.70 -13.05
N TYR A 190 9.53 15.48 -12.89
CA TYR A 190 8.73 14.26 -13.03
C TYR A 190 7.55 14.21 -12.06
N LEU A 191 7.68 14.85 -10.89
CA LEU A 191 6.64 14.94 -9.85
C LEU A 191 5.68 16.11 -10.05
N TYR A 192 5.75 16.83 -11.16
CA TYR A 192 4.74 17.83 -11.49
C TYR A 192 3.43 17.15 -11.90
N ILE A 193 2.35 17.37 -11.12
CA ILE A 193 0.99 16.89 -11.46
C ILE A 193 0.18 18.03 -12.09
N ASN A 194 0.13 19.18 -11.41
CA ASN A 194 -0.46 20.42 -11.89
C ASN A 194 0.06 21.60 -11.06
N SER A 195 -0.36 22.83 -11.36
CA SER A 195 0.11 24.05 -10.68
C SER A 195 -0.21 24.12 -9.18
N LYS A 196 -1.15 23.31 -8.67
CA LYS A 196 -1.53 23.20 -7.24
C LYS A 196 -0.98 21.95 -6.54
N CYS A 197 -0.33 21.06 -7.29
CA CYS A 197 0.15 19.76 -6.83
C CYS A 197 1.51 19.48 -7.48
N ASN A 198 2.55 20.11 -6.94
CA ASN A 198 3.93 19.99 -7.38
C ASN A 198 4.87 20.45 -6.25
N PHE A 199 6.17 20.30 -6.48
CA PHE A 199 7.23 20.73 -5.56
C PHE A 199 7.93 22.03 -5.99
N ASP A 200 7.36 22.80 -6.92
CA ASP A 200 7.97 24.03 -7.45
C ASP A 200 8.13 25.09 -6.34
N LYS A 201 7.19 25.11 -5.40
CA LYS A 201 7.23 25.95 -4.18
C LYS A 201 7.78 25.19 -2.96
N GLY A 202 8.60 24.18 -3.22
CA GLY A 202 9.09 23.26 -2.20
C GLY A 202 7.95 22.50 -1.52
N CYS A 203 7.88 22.60 -0.20
CA CYS A 203 6.96 21.78 0.61
C CYS A 203 5.76 22.58 1.12
N ALA A 204 5.55 23.78 0.57
CA ALA A 204 4.51 24.72 0.95
C ALA A 204 3.08 24.20 0.70
N PHE A 205 2.91 23.25 -0.23
CA PHE A 205 1.61 22.62 -0.51
C PHE A 205 1.15 21.63 0.59
N PHE A 206 2.02 21.29 1.55
CA PHE A 206 1.64 20.64 2.80
C PHE A 206 1.16 21.69 3.80
N SER A 207 -0.13 22.05 3.72
CA SER A 207 -0.76 23.04 4.62
C SER A 207 -0.51 22.73 6.10
N GLN A 208 -0.27 23.75 6.91
CA GLN A 208 -0.31 23.59 8.37
C GLN A 208 -1.77 23.63 8.84
N ILE A 209 -2.16 22.69 9.69
CA ILE A 209 -3.54 22.58 10.20
C ILE A 209 -3.56 22.86 11.70
N GLN A 210 -4.35 23.85 12.11
CA GLN A 210 -4.68 24.11 13.51
C GLN A 210 -6.13 23.71 13.76
N CYS A 211 -6.33 22.88 14.78
CA CYS A 211 -7.64 22.34 15.16
C CYS A 211 -7.97 22.89 16.55
N ASP A 212 -8.57 24.08 16.58
CA ASP A 212 -9.00 24.71 17.82
C ASP A 212 -10.33 24.10 18.29
N LEU A 213 -10.83 24.53 19.45
CA LEU A 213 -12.05 24.00 20.07
C LEU A 213 -13.35 24.42 19.37
N ASP A 214 -13.31 25.47 18.57
CA ASP A 214 -14.49 26.06 17.89
C ASP A 214 -14.24 26.42 16.41
N ARG A 215 -13.02 26.21 15.92
CA ARG A 215 -12.64 26.53 14.53
C ARG A 215 -11.56 25.59 13.99
N ASN A 216 -11.66 25.30 12.71
CA ASN A 216 -10.58 24.69 11.94
C ASN A 216 -9.84 25.81 11.21
N GLN A 217 -8.51 25.84 11.28
CA GLN A 217 -7.71 26.80 10.52
C GLN A 217 -6.67 26.08 9.66
N ILE A 218 -6.78 26.29 8.35
CA ILE A 218 -5.82 25.80 7.36
C ILE A 218 -4.90 26.97 7.01
N ILE A 219 -3.63 26.86 7.40
CA ILE A 219 -2.60 27.85 7.13
C ILE A 219 -1.78 27.34 5.95
N ARG A 220 -1.94 27.99 4.80
CA ARG A 220 -1.17 27.68 3.59
C ARG A 220 0.13 28.46 3.61
N GLU A 221 1.25 27.77 3.48
CA GLU A 221 2.54 28.41 3.29
C GLU A 221 2.64 28.92 1.84
N GLU A 222 3.15 30.14 1.64
CA GLU A 222 3.29 30.70 0.28
C GLU A 222 4.55 30.18 -0.43
N GLN A 223 5.60 29.87 0.33
CA GLN A 223 6.87 29.32 -0.13
C GLN A 223 7.63 28.72 1.07
N SER A 224 8.14 27.48 0.95
CA SER A 224 9.14 26.99 1.91
C SER A 224 10.50 27.56 1.52
N SER A 225 11.33 27.97 2.48
CA SER A 225 12.67 28.52 2.16
C SER A 225 13.41 27.58 1.21
N GLU A 226 14.09 28.10 0.17
CA GLU A 226 14.80 27.29 -0.84
C GLU A 226 15.82 26.32 -0.21
N SER A 227 16.28 26.63 1.02
CA SER A 227 17.15 25.79 1.85
C SER A 227 16.43 24.72 2.69
N GLU A 228 15.13 24.83 2.93
CA GLU A 228 14.34 23.77 3.59
C GLU A 228 13.89 22.73 2.55
N ARG A 229 14.80 21.80 2.24
CA ARG A 229 14.46 20.49 1.62
C ARG A 229 13.43 19.74 2.46
N CYS A 230 12.13 20.08 2.39
CA CYS A 230 11.12 19.59 3.33
C CYS A 230 11.72 19.35 4.74
N VAL A 231 12.55 20.24 5.29
CA VAL A 231 13.33 19.84 6.46
C VAL A 231 12.35 19.74 7.62
N SER A 232 12.36 18.58 8.29
CA SER A 232 11.61 18.34 9.52
C SER A 232 12.03 19.36 10.57
N SER A 233 11.33 20.48 10.66
CA SER A 233 11.32 21.33 11.83
C SER A 233 10.22 20.85 12.79
N ILE A 234 10.31 19.61 13.26
CA ILE A 234 9.66 19.25 14.52
C ILE A 234 10.45 19.94 15.64
N LYS A 235 10.19 21.23 15.84
CA LYS A 235 10.24 21.82 17.17
C LYS A 235 8.80 21.97 17.61
N TYR A 236 8.30 20.96 18.32
CA TYR A 236 7.11 21.15 19.15
C TYR A 236 7.43 22.31 20.10
N ARG A 237 6.75 23.45 19.94
CA ARG A 237 6.60 24.39 21.04
C ARG A 237 5.67 23.70 22.03
N GLU A 238 6.20 23.32 23.19
CA GLU A 238 5.35 22.96 24.32
C GLU A 238 4.37 24.12 24.61
N PRO A 239 3.15 23.83 25.09
CA PRO A 239 2.23 24.87 25.53
C PRO A 239 2.89 25.69 26.63
N LEU A 240 2.88 27.02 26.47
CA LEU A 240 3.39 27.98 27.46
C LEU A 240 2.86 27.66 28.86
N SER A 241 3.75 27.23 29.74
CA SER A 241 3.53 27.34 31.18
C SER A 241 3.72 28.80 31.59
N LEU A 242 2.69 29.31 32.25
CA LEU A 242 2.61 30.64 32.83
C LEU A 242 3.65 30.78 33.95
N GLY A 243 4.56 31.75 33.83
CA GLY A 243 5.55 32.07 34.86
C GLY A 243 6.56 33.13 34.42
N SER A 244 6.18 34.40 34.56
CA SER A 244 7.10 35.53 34.84
C SER A 244 7.87 35.24 36.14
N GLU A 245 9.12 35.58 36.41
CA GLU A 245 10.06 36.65 36.04
C GLU A 245 11.49 36.01 36.13
N SER A 246 12.53 36.44 35.41
CA SER A 246 13.41 37.57 35.79
C SER A 246 14.67 37.54 34.90
N GLU A 247 15.34 38.68 34.87
CA GLU A 247 16.26 39.25 33.87
C GLU A 247 17.72 38.73 33.83
N THR A 248 18.34 38.94 32.66
CA THR A 248 19.80 39.18 32.38
C THR A 248 20.77 37.99 32.59
N THR A 249 21.83 37.75 31.82
CA THR A 249 22.71 38.59 30.99
C THR A 249 23.51 37.68 30.04
N ASP A 250 24.05 38.26 28.96
CA ASP A 250 25.07 37.68 28.07
C ASP A 250 26.18 36.89 28.78
N ASN A 251 26.63 35.77 28.18
CA ASN A 251 28.00 35.64 27.65
C ASN A 251 28.35 34.22 27.17
N SER A 252 29.03 34.20 26.03
CA SER A 252 29.95 33.22 25.44
C SER A 252 30.33 31.94 26.22
N PHE A 253 30.33 30.82 25.49
CA PHE A 253 30.99 29.54 25.79
C PHE A 253 32.35 29.66 26.52
N PRO A 254 32.68 28.70 27.40
CA PRO A 254 33.68 27.72 26.97
C PRO A 254 33.47 26.28 27.48
N LEU A 255 33.94 25.37 26.62
CA LEU A 255 34.20 23.96 26.82
C LEU A 255 35.11 23.68 28.04
N LYS A 256 34.75 22.73 28.93
CA LYS A 256 35.72 21.83 29.60
C LYS A 256 35.07 20.67 30.40
N LYS A 257 35.38 19.46 29.90
CA LYS A 257 35.88 18.25 30.59
C LYS A 257 35.06 17.51 31.66
N PHE A 258 34.81 16.23 31.32
CA PHE A 258 34.98 14.98 32.08
C PHE A 258 34.35 14.84 33.47
N LEU A 259 33.40 13.90 33.58
CA LEU A 259 33.44 12.85 34.60
C LEU A 259 33.07 11.50 33.97
N SER A 260 34.05 10.61 33.99
CA SER A 260 33.93 9.16 33.86
C SER A 260 33.21 8.64 35.10
N VAL A 261 32.12 7.89 34.92
CA VAL A 261 31.66 6.90 35.90
C VAL A 261 31.14 5.67 35.15
N SER A 262 31.68 4.54 35.58
CA SER A 262 31.53 3.15 35.16
C SER A 262 30.09 2.63 35.06
N THR A 263 29.84 1.86 34.01
CA THR A 263 28.76 0.88 33.84
C THR A 263 28.77 -0.23 34.90
N PRO A 264 27.60 -0.72 35.36
CA PRO A 264 27.45 -2.06 35.90
C PRO A 264 26.88 -3.02 34.84
N VAL A 265 27.75 -3.63 34.03
CA VAL A 265 27.42 -4.80 33.16
C VAL A 265 27.43 -6.10 34.01
N ALA A 266 26.82 -6.07 35.19
CA ALA A 266 26.73 -7.24 36.07
C ALA A 266 25.29 -7.52 36.59
N GLY A 267 24.28 -6.84 36.02
CA GLY A 267 22.87 -7.10 36.31
C GLY A 267 22.13 -7.92 35.25
N ALA A 268 22.70 -8.08 34.04
CA ALA A 268 22.02 -8.71 32.91
C ALA A 268 22.24 -10.24 32.81
N LEU A 269 23.29 -10.80 33.42
CA LEU A 269 23.62 -12.23 33.28
C LEU A 269 22.86 -13.15 34.26
N ALA A 270 22.37 -12.62 35.38
CA ALA A 270 21.60 -13.42 36.35
C ALA A 270 20.13 -13.63 35.92
N VAL A 271 19.55 -12.70 35.15
CA VAL A 271 18.16 -12.79 34.68
C VAL A 271 18.01 -13.80 33.53
N SER A 272 19.03 -13.91 32.66
CA SER A 272 19.01 -14.86 31.54
C SER A 272 19.03 -16.34 31.97
N LEU A 273 19.67 -16.68 33.09
CA LEU A 273 19.72 -18.05 33.61
C LEU A 273 18.39 -18.50 34.24
N VAL A 274 17.59 -17.57 34.78
CA VAL A 274 16.27 -17.87 35.36
C VAL A 274 15.22 -18.10 34.27
N LEU A 275 15.29 -17.35 33.15
CA LEU A 275 14.35 -17.50 32.03
C LEU A 275 14.62 -18.74 31.16
N TYR A 276 15.85 -19.25 31.14
CA TYR A 276 16.17 -20.52 30.46
C TYR A 276 15.62 -21.74 31.22
N LYS A 277 15.54 -21.68 32.55
CA LYS A 277 15.11 -22.82 33.39
C LYS A 277 13.58 -22.96 33.53
N LEU A 278 12.80 -21.96 33.08
CA LEU A 278 11.34 -21.89 33.22
C LEU A 278 10.59 -21.82 31.87
N SER A 279 11.27 -21.92 30.73
CA SER A 279 10.63 -21.96 29.40
C SER A 279 10.42 -23.41 28.94
N PRO A 280 9.18 -23.90 28.73
CA PRO A 280 8.94 -25.23 28.19
C PRO A 280 8.88 -25.15 26.65
N ILE A 281 10.02 -24.89 26.01
CA ILE A 281 10.15 -25.01 24.54
C ILE A 281 11.50 -25.65 24.26
N GLY A 282 11.52 -26.98 24.27
CA GLY A 282 12.73 -27.78 24.10
C GLY A 282 12.43 -29.27 23.94
N SER A 283 11.55 -29.63 23.01
CA SER A 283 11.42 -31.01 22.52
C SER A 283 10.85 -31.01 21.11
N TRP A 284 11.57 -30.42 20.17
CA TRP A 284 11.49 -30.88 18.79
C TRP A 284 12.76 -30.43 18.07
N LEU A 285 13.39 -31.38 17.37
CA LEU A 285 14.66 -31.33 16.62
C LEU A 285 15.81 -32.08 17.30
N HIS A 286 15.80 -33.39 17.08
CA HIS A 286 16.87 -34.33 16.65
C HIS A 286 16.06 -35.62 16.38
N GLY A 287 15.85 -36.12 15.16
CA GLY A 287 16.81 -36.37 14.08
C GLY A 287 17.26 -37.82 14.20
N ASP A 288 16.66 -38.74 13.45
CA ASP A 288 17.41 -39.80 12.77
C ASP A 288 16.52 -40.63 11.83
N GLY A 289 17.04 -40.81 10.61
CA GLY A 289 16.50 -41.72 9.61
C GLY A 289 17.10 -43.11 9.79
N SER A 290 16.26 -44.13 9.56
CA SER A 290 16.74 -45.45 9.16
C SER A 290 15.69 -46.10 8.25
N ASN A 291 16.07 -46.31 6.99
CA ASN A 291 15.41 -47.25 6.09
C ASN A 291 15.54 -48.66 6.65
N PHE A 292 14.45 -49.40 6.75
CA PHE A 292 14.47 -50.85 6.67
C PHE A 292 13.21 -51.34 5.94
N HIS A 293 13.43 -51.99 4.80
CA HIS A 293 12.45 -52.80 4.09
C HIS A 293 11.95 -53.95 4.99
N GLN A 294 10.70 -54.42 4.80
CA GLN A 294 10.39 -55.80 4.34
C GLN A 294 8.91 -56.18 4.55
N SER A 295 8.29 -56.59 3.43
CA SER A 295 7.33 -57.71 3.21
C SER A 295 6.03 -57.86 4.00
N GLU A 296 4.95 -57.95 3.22
CA GLU A 296 3.76 -58.82 3.32
C GLU A 296 3.61 -59.76 4.54
N THR A 297 2.42 -59.74 5.13
CA THR A 297 1.59 -60.95 5.31
C THR A 297 0.10 -60.62 5.26
N GLN A 298 -0.60 -61.37 4.40
CA GLN A 298 -2.03 -61.58 4.39
C GLN A 298 -2.48 -62.42 5.61
N ASP A 299 -3.77 -62.28 5.90
CA ASP A 299 -4.70 -63.30 6.38
C ASP A 299 -4.90 -63.56 7.90
N PHE A 300 -6.16 -63.29 8.30
CA PHE A 300 -7.15 -64.26 8.82
C PHE A 300 -7.74 -64.03 10.24
N LEU A 301 -9.08 -63.93 10.22
CA LEU A 301 -10.10 -64.28 11.24
C LEU A 301 -10.33 -63.31 12.42
N ALA A 302 -11.55 -63.05 12.90
CA ALA A 302 -12.91 -63.42 12.51
C ALA A 302 -13.92 -62.72 13.44
N SER A 303 -15.19 -62.79 13.03
CA SER A 303 -16.45 -62.64 13.78
C SER A 303 -17.00 -61.23 13.99
N ALA A 304 -18.04 -60.83 13.23
CA ALA A 304 -19.47 -61.25 13.31
C ALA A 304 -20.23 -60.34 14.28
N ASP A 305 -21.47 -59.89 14.10
CA ASP A 305 -22.49 -59.96 13.06
C ASP A 305 -23.53 -58.89 13.49
N LEU A 306 -24.44 -58.48 12.60
CA LEU A 306 -25.89 -58.22 12.86
C LEU A 306 -26.50 -57.20 11.87
N LEU A 307 -27.25 -57.79 10.93
CA LEU A 307 -28.60 -57.40 10.45
C LEU A 307 -28.78 -56.21 9.49
N ASN A 308 -28.52 -56.52 8.22
CA ASN A 308 -29.48 -56.61 7.09
C ASN A 308 -30.90 -56.00 7.24
N THR A 309 -31.34 -55.21 6.24
CA THR A 309 -32.54 -55.50 5.42
C THR A 309 -32.60 -54.58 4.19
N ASN A 310 -32.57 -55.18 2.99
CA ASN A 310 -32.98 -54.63 1.70
C ASN A 310 -34.36 -55.21 1.33
N PRO A 311 -35.13 -54.62 0.39
CA PRO A 311 -35.15 -55.23 -0.95
C PRO A 311 -35.41 -54.30 -2.17
N LEU A 312 -34.61 -54.55 -3.21
CA LEU A 312 -34.97 -54.80 -4.62
C LEU A 312 -35.94 -53.86 -5.39
N ASN A 313 -35.46 -53.28 -6.50
CA ASN A 313 -35.91 -53.73 -7.82
C ASN A 313 -35.00 -53.25 -8.97
N ALA A 314 -34.69 -54.17 -9.87
CA ALA A 314 -33.87 -53.99 -11.07
C ALA A 314 -34.76 -53.95 -12.31
N THR A 315 -34.51 -53.06 -13.27
CA THR A 315 -34.62 -53.34 -14.73
C THR A 315 -34.10 -52.16 -15.58
N TYR A 316 -33.14 -52.44 -16.49
CA TYR A 316 -32.87 -51.67 -17.72
C TYR A 316 -33.66 -52.31 -18.88
N PRO A 317 -34.02 -51.57 -19.96
CA PRO A 317 -33.15 -51.58 -21.15
C PRO A 317 -33.10 -50.26 -21.95
N ILE A 318 -32.02 -50.12 -22.72
CA ILE A 318 -31.75 -49.12 -23.76
C ILE A 318 -32.37 -49.59 -25.09
N SER A 319 -32.91 -48.67 -25.89
CA SER A 319 -33.03 -48.84 -27.35
C SER A 319 -32.67 -47.54 -28.09
N TYR A 320 -31.77 -47.66 -29.06
CA TYR A 320 -31.57 -46.69 -30.14
C TYR A 320 -32.23 -47.28 -31.39
N GLN A 321 -33.04 -46.48 -32.09
CA GLN A 321 -33.25 -46.66 -33.52
C GLN A 321 -33.17 -45.30 -34.22
N SER A 322 -32.40 -45.36 -35.30
CA SER A 322 -32.05 -44.38 -36.31
C SER A 322 -33.21 -44.00 -37.23
N THR A 323 -33.21 -42.74 -37.66
CA THR A 323 -33.52 -42.30 -39.03
C THR A 323 -32.62 -41.14 -39.38
#